data_AF-A0A965MZS2-F1
#
_entry.id   AF-A0A965MZS2-F1
#
_cell.length_a   1.000
_cell.length_b   1.000
_cell.length_c   1.000
_cell.angle_alpha   90.00
_cell.angle_beta   90.00
_cell.angle_gamma   90.00
#
_symmetry.space_group_name_H-M   'P 1'
#
loop_
_entity.id
_entity.type
_entity.pdbx_description
1 polymer ?
#
loop_
_entity_poly.entity_id
_entity_poly.type
_entity_poly.pdbx_seq_one_letter_code
_entity_poly.pdbx_strand_id
1 'polypeptide(L)'
;NNDTVWNLIDTDLKGAGLNLHWREYFTRGQMDKMQNRLGAYAGPEVFFRFCRVEAYGTFKDSTMINPVKFTKDGIEAPIYRNLFLGFIGYSVGYQKALINDNLLLDLYVSGGFFFSKYDDEHGLTQRRRSPMVDYTGPYLNVGIGLGYQF
;
A
#
# COMPACT_ATOMS: atom_id res chain seq x y z
N ASN A 1 17.13 -32.59 -0.91
CA ASN A 1 16.14 -31.51 -0.79
C ASN A 1 15.80 -31.36 0.67
N ASN A 2 16.43 -30.38 1.34
CA ASN A 2 16.09 -30.03 2.71
C ASN A 2 15.00 -28.96 2.63
N ASP A 3 13.76 -29.39 2.81
CA ASP A 3 12.60 -28.49 2.83
C ASP A 3 12.62 -27.70 4.14
N THR A 4 13.19 -26.50 4.10
CA THR A 4 13.10 -25.53 5.19
C THR A 4 11.68 -24.96 5.22
N VAL A 5 10.95 -25.24 6.30
CA VAL A 5 9.59 -24.75 6.50
C VAL A 5 9.61 -23.69 7.60
N TRP A 6 9.19 -22.48 7.25
CA TRP A 6 9.04 -21.36 8.16
C TRP A 6 7.58 -21.17 8.52
N ASN A 7 7.28 -21.14 9.82
CA ASN A 7 5.96 -20.73 10.31
C ASN A 7 6.06 -19.31 10.84
N LEU A 8 5.49 -18.35 10.11
CA LEU A 8 5.32 -16.98 10.59
C LEU A 8 4.24 -16.93 11.68
N ILE A 9 4.55 -16.24 12.78
CA ILE A 9 3.66 -16.07 13.93
C ILE A 9 3.09 -14.65 13.96
N ASP A 10 3.90 -13.64 13.62
CA ASP A 10 3.50 -12.24 13.64
C ASP A 10 4.27 -11.44 12.57
N THR A 11 3.63 -10.41 12.02
CA THR A 11 4.19 -9.56 10.97
C THR A 11 3.80 -8.10 11.19
N ASP A 12 4.77 -7.24 11.49
CA ASP A 12 4.56 -5.79 11.59
C ASP A 12 5.06 -5.11 10.30
N LEU A 13 4.32 -4.10 9.82
CA LEU A 13 4.56 -3.45 8.54
C LEU A 13 4.65 -1.94 8.73
N LYS A 14 5.88 -1.45 8.78
CA LYS A 14 6.19 -0.01 8.96
C LYS A 14 6.68 0.56 7.64
N GLY A 15 6.27 1.76 7.27
CA GLY A 15 6.74 2.32 6.00
C GLY A 15 6.10 3.63 5.64
N ALA A 16 6.72 4.31 4.67
CA ALA A 16 6.25 5.56 4.10
C ALA A 16 6.04 5.37 2.60
N GLY A 17 5.08 6.12 2.06
CA GLY A 17 4.77 6.08 0.65
C GLY A 17 4.25 7.42 0.15
N LEU A 18 4.23 7.54 -1.16
CA LEU A 18 3.70 8.67 -1.90
C LEU A 18 2.58 8.16 -2.78
N ASN A 19 1.43 8.82 -2.71
CA ASN A 19 0.34 8.60 -3.66
C ASN A 19 0.16 9.86 -4.51
N LEU A 20 0.25 9.71 -5.82
CA LEU A 20 0.07 10.75 -6.81
C LEU A 20 -1.20 10.49 -7.60
N HIS A 21 -2.16 11.40 -7.50
CA HIS A 21 -3.39 11.36 -8.28
C HIS A 21 -3.41 12.55 -9.23
N TRP A 22 -3.48 12.27 -10.53
CA TRP A 22 -3.78 13.29 -11.50
C TRP A 22 -5.29 13.31 -11.74
N ARG A 23 -5.95 14.44 -11.46
CA ARG A 23 -7.42 14.55 -11.54
C ARG A 23 -7.80 15.56 -12.60
N GLU A 24 -8.45 15.08 -13.66
CA GLU A 24 -9.08 15.92 -14.66
C GLU A 24 -10.58 16.00 -14.36
N TYR A 25 -11.06 17.21 -14.07
CA TYR A 25 -12.46 17.46 -13.71
C TYR A 25 -13.30 17.72 -14.96
N PHE A 26 -14.46 17.07 -15.05
CA PHE A 26 -15.37 17.19 -16.20
C PHE A 26 -16.24 18.44 -16.17
N THR A 27 -16.27 19.17 -15.06
CA THR A 27 -17.02 20.42 -14.88
C THR A 27 -16.22 21.61 -15.41
N ARG A 28 -16.73 22.23 -16.49
CA ARG A 28 -16.13 23.38 -17.19
C ARG A 28 -16.48 24.76 -16.58
N GLY A 29 -17.11 24.83 -15.41
CA GLY A 29 -17.68 26.06 -14.85
C GLY A 29 -16.80 26.71 -13.79
N GLN A 30 -16.36 27.94 -14.07
CA GLN A 30 -15.61 28.88 -13.21
C GLN A 30 -14.14 28.52 -12.94
N MET A 31 -13.30 28.86 -13.93
CA MET A 31 -11.86 28.99 -13.77
C MET A 31 -11.51 30.28 -13.00
N ASP A 32 -11.88 30.37 -11.73
CA ASP A 32 -11.14 31.25 -10.81
C ASP A 32 -10.01 30.45 -10.20
N LYS A 33 -8.78 30.97 -10.30
CA LYS A 33 -7.52 30.31 -9.92
C LYS A 33 -7.42 29.94 -8.42
N MET A 34 -8.46 30.22 -7.62
CA MET A 34 -8.51 30.01 -6.17
C MET A 34 -9.69 29.14 -5.70
N GLN A 35 -10.57 28.67 -6.59
CA GLN A 35 -11.68 27.80 -6.19
C GLN A 35 -11.30 26.32 -6.29
N ASN A 36 -11.63 25.55 -5.24
CA ASN A 36 -11.49 24.10 -5.23
C ASN A 36 -12.22 23.53 -6.46
N ARG A 37 -11.52 22.73 -7.27
CA ARG A 37 -12.15 22.04 -8.41
C ARG A 37 -13.08 20.97 -7.84
N LEU A 38 -14.39 21.16 -8.03
CA LEU A 38 -15.44 20.24 -7.55
C LEU A 38 -16.15 19.58 -8.73
N GLY A 39 -16.70 18.41 -8.46
CA GLY A 39 -17.50 17.65 -9.41
C GLY A 39 -16.86 16.32 -9.80
N ALA A 40 -17.36 15.77 -10.90
CA ALA A 40 -16.87 14.50 -11.43
C ALA A 40 -15.45 14.68 -11.99
N TYR A 41 -14.58 13.73 -11.72
CA TYR A 41 -13.21 13.70 -12.25
C TYR A 41 -12.81 12.29 -12.65
N ALA A 42 -11.79 12.22 -13.50
CA ALA A 42 -11.08 10.99 -13.77
C ALA A 42 -9.61 11.27 -13.97
N GLY A 43 -8.77 10.26 -13.74
CA GLY A 43 -7.38 10.32 -14.17
C GLY A 43 -6.51 9.24 -13.56
N PRO A 44 -5.24 9.19 -13.97
CA PRO A 44 -4.31 8.18 -13.51
C PRO A 44 -3.93 8.38 -12.03
N GLU A 45 -3.71 7.26 -11.36
CA GLU A 45 -3.21 7.19 -9.99
C GLU A 45 -1.93 6.34 -9.98
N VAL A 46 -0.90 6.84 -9.31
CA VAL A 46 0.34 6.12 -9.10
C VAL A 46 0.73 6.21 -7.64
N PHE A 47 0.92 5.05 -7.01
CA PHE A 47 1.33 4.96 -5.63
C PHE A 47 2.63 4.16 -5.51
N PHE A 48 3.52 4.62 -4.65
CA PHE A 48 4.74 3.93 -4.30
C PHE A 48 4.92 3.96 -2.79
N ARG A 49 5.23 2.82 -2.19
CA ARG A 49 5.47 2.69 -0.75
C ARG A 49 6.66 1.79 -0.50
N PHE A 50 7.53 2.27 0.36
CA PHE A 50 8.64 1.51 0.90
C PHE A 50 8.26 1.05 2.31
N CYS A 51 8.16 -0.26 2.48
CA CYS A 51 7.79 -0.91 3.73
C CYS A 51 8.97 -1.69 4.27
N ARG A 52 9.19 -1.63 5.57
CA ARG A 52 9.95 -2.60 6.35
C ARG A 52 8.96 -3.56 6.99
N VAL A 53 9.09 -4.83 6.62
CA VAL A 53 8.37 -5.95 7.20
C VAL A 53 9.23 -6.55 8.30
N GLU A 54 8.69 -6.57 9.50
CA GLU A 54 9.27 -7.23 10.67
C GLU A 54 8.55 -8.56 10.85
N ALA A 55 9.25 -9.67 10.64
CA ALA A 55 8.68 -11.01 10.74
C ALA A 55 9.23 -11.77 11.95
N TYR A 56 8.33 -12.47 12.66
CA TYR A 56 8.64 -13.38 13.76
C TYR A 56 8.16 -14.79 13.41
N GLY A 57 8.89 -15.83 13.78
CA GLY A 57 8.52 -17.19 13.38
C GLY A 57 9.31 -18.30 14.06
N THR A 58 9.10 -19.53 13.61
CA THR A 58 9.87 -20.70 14.06
C THR A 58 10.60 -21.32 12.88
N PHE A 59 11.88 -21.66 13.10
CA PHE A 59 12.74 -22.32 12.13
C PHE A 59 12.82 -23.80 12.45
N LYS A 60 12.51 -24.64 11.45
CA LYS A 60 12.75 -26.08 11.53
C LYS A 60 13.62 -26.49 10.35
N ASP A 61 14.91 -26.66 10.61
CA ASP A 61 15.78 -27.42 9.71
C ASP A 61 15.52 -28.91 9.93
N SER A 62 15.39 -29.67 8.86
CA SER A 62 15.32 -31.13 8.85
C SER A 62 16.46 -31.82 9.63
N THR A 63 17.59 -31.13 9.86
CA THR A 63 18.73 -31.63 10.63
C THR A 63 18.69 -31.27 12.13
N MET A 64 17.76 -30.40 12.56
CA MET A 64 17.67 -29.95 13.94
C MET A 64 16.60 -30.72 14.72
N ILE A 65 17.05 -31.35 15.81
CA ILE A 65 16.21 -32.15 16.72
C ILE A 65 15.21 -31.25 17.48
N ASN A 66 15.52 -29.96 17.63
CA ASN A 66 14.64 -28.97 18.28
C ASN A 66 14.44 -27.75 17.36
N PRO A 67 13.18 -27.35 17.08
CA PRO A 67 12.89 -26.14 16.31
C PRO A 67 13.29 -24.89 17.10
N VAL A 68 13.95 -23.96 16.43
CA VAL A 68 14.39 -22.67 17.01
C VAL A 68 13.21 -21.70 16.98
N LYS A 69 12.86 -21.12 18.14
CA LYS A 69 11.72 -20.22 18.30
C LYS A 69 12.16 -18.76 18.38
N PHE A 70 11.74 -17.95 17.41
CA PHE A 70 11.90 -16.50 17.45
C PHE A 70 10.61 -15.90 18.03
N THR A 71 10.62 -15.59 19.33
CA THR A 71 9.49 -14.96 20.02
C THR A 71 9.81 -13.52 20.39
N LYS A 72 8.77 -12.68 20.40
CA LYS A 72 8.84 -11.25 20.76
C LYS A 72 9.43 -10.99 22.16
N ASP A 73 9.33 -11.98 23.06
CA ASP A 73 9.63 -11.83 24.49
C ASP A 73 10.76 -12.76 25.01
N GLY A 74 11.71 -13.18 24.16
CA GLY A 74 12.71 -14.16 24.63
C GLY A 74 13.95 -14.38 23.77
N ILE A 75 14.49 -13.30 23.20
CA ILE A 75 15.80 -13.15 22.53
C ILE A 75 16.06 -14.17 21.41
N GLU A 76 15.64 -13.81 20.20
CA GLU A 76 16.37 -14.08 18.95
C GLU A 76 15.84 -13.09 17.88
N ALA A 77 16.76 -12.50 17.12
CA ALA A 77 16.59 -11.20 16.45
C ALA A 77 15.40 -11.14 15.44
N PRO A 78 14.65 -10.01 15.38
CA PRO A 78 13.62 -9.80 14.38
C PRO A 78 14.21 -9.82 12.97
N ILE A 79 13.50 -10.45 12.05
CA ILE A 79 13.91 -10.52 10.65
C ILE A 79 13.30 -9.34 9.94
N TYR A 80 14.17 -8.44 9.51
CA TYR A 80 13.80 -7.24 8.78
C TYR A 80 13.87 -7.47 7.29
N ARG A 81 12.83 -7.07 6.58
CA ARG A 81 12.76 -7.15 5.12
C ARG A 81 12.28 -5.84 4.56
N ASN A 82 12.92 -5.38 3.51
CA ASN A 82 12.42 -4.23 2.76
C ASN A 82 11.51 -4.74 1.64
N LEU A 83 10.34 -4.13 1.53
CA LEU A 83 9.29 -4.42 0.58
C LEU A 83 8.98 -3.12 -0.16
N PHE A 84 9.18 -3.14 -1.46
CA PHE A 84 8.66 -2.12 -2.36
C PHE A 84 7.26 -2.51 -2.80
N LEU A 85 6.32 -1.59 -2.64
CA LEU A 85 4.96 -1.67 -3.16
C LEU A 85 4.76 -0.53 -4.17
N GLY A 86 4.36 -0.87 -5.38
CA GLY A 86 3.92 0.05 -6.41
C GLY A 86 2.47 -0.20 -6.77
N PHE A 87 1.78 0.83 -7.23
CA PHE A 87 0.46 0.74 -7.82
C PHE A 87 0.39 1.70 -8.99
N ILE A 88 -0.16 1.24 -10.10
CA ILE A 88 -0.49 2.07 -11.26
C ILE A 88 -1.94 1.75 -11.62
N GLY A 89 -2.76 2.79 -11.68
CA GLY A 89 -4.18 2.61 -11.92
C GLY A 89 -4.86 3.87 -12.41
N TYR A 90 -6.17 3.82 -12.35
CA TYR A 90 -7.06 4.93 -12.63
C TYR A 90 -7.90 5.21 -11.41
N SER A 91 -8.38 6.45 -11.32
CA SER A 91 -9.42 6.87 -10.40
C SER A 91 -10.52 7.56 -11.19
N VAL A 92 -11.77 7.25 -10.90
CA VAL A 92 -12.96 7.96 -11.39
C VAL A 92 -13.83 8.27 -10.19
N GLY A 93 -14.14 9.53 -9.99
CA GLY A 93 -14.79 9.96 -8.77
C GLY A 93 -15.62 11.22 -8.91
N TYR A 94 -16.17 11.61 -7.78
CA TYR A 94 -16.93 12.83 -7.60
C TYR A 94 -16.51 13.48 -6.28
N GLN A 95 -16.00 14.70 -6.39
CA GLN A 95 -15.65 15.51 -5.23
C GLN A 95 -16.70 16.59 -5.00
N LYS A 96 -17.12 16.76 -3.75
CA LYS A 96 -18.11 17.76 -3.34
C LYS A 96 -17.63 18.52 -2.12
N ALA A 97 -17.80 19.84 -2.15
CA ALA A 97 -17.70 20.64 -0.94
C ALA A 97 -18.91 20.38 -0.03
N LEU A 98 -18.61 20.31 1.26
CA LEU A 98 -19.56 20.22 2.37
C LEU A 98 -19.54 21.57 3.11
N ILE A 99 -19.57 21.54 4.44
CA ILE A 99 -19.80 22.70 5.31
C ILE A 99 -18.83 23.85 4.99
N ASN A 100 -19.40 25.02 4.65
CA ASN A 100 -18.70 26.28 4.42
C ASN A 100 -17.47 26.15 3.48
N ASP A 101 -17.55 25.27 2.47
CA ASP A 101 -16.50 25.00 1.48
C ASP A 101 -15.14 24.51 2.03
N ASN A 102 -15.05 24.30 3.35
CA ASN A 102 -13.81 23.90 4.03
C ASN A 102 -13.66 22.38 4.20
N LEU A 103 -14.76 21.65 4.08
CA LEU A 103 -14.78 20.20 4.15
C LEU A 103 -15.09 19.65 2.76
N LEU A 104 -14.23 18.80 2.22
CA LEU A 104 -14.42 18.16 0.93
C LEU A 104 -14.70 16.68 1.15
N LEU A 105 -15.81 16.19 0.60
CA LEU A 105 -16.08 14.77 0.48
C LEU A 105 -15.64 14.30 -0.90
N ASP A 106 -14.87 13.22 -0.94
CA ASP A 106 -14.36 12.63 -2.16
C ASP A 106 -14.79 11.16 -2.24
N LEU A 107 -15.62 10.85 -3.23
CA LEU A 107 -16.09 9.49 -3.50
C LEU A 107 -15.51 9.04 -4.83
N TYR A 108 -14.67 8.01 -4.83
CA TYR A 108 -14.05 7.55 -6.07
C TYR A 108 -13.87 6.05 -6.11
N VAL A 109 -13.97 5.51 -7.31
CA VAL A 109 -13.62 4.13 -7.62
C VAL A 109 -12.24 4.16 -8.27
N SER A 110 -11.32 3.37 -7.74
CA SER A 110 -10.00 3.16 -8.35
C SER A 110 -9.87 1.71 -8.80
N GLY A 111 -8.99 1.48 -9.76
CA GLY A 111 -8.64 0.14 -10.21
C GLY A 111 -7.30 0.15 -10.89
N GLY A 112 -6.55 -0.94 -10.80
CA GLY A 112 -5.20 -0.97 -11.35
C GLY A 112 -4.42 -2.22 -11.00
N PHE A 113 -3.12 -2.10 -11.16
CA PHE A 113 -2.15 -3.17 -10.93
C PHE A 113 -1.27 -2.79 -9.75
N PHE A 114 -1.18 -3.71 -8.79
CA PHE A 114 -0.19 -3.64 -7.72
C PHE A 114 1.05 -4.41 -8.11
N PHE A 115 2.19 -3.82 -7.81
CA PHE A 115 3.51 -4.39 -8.00
C PHE A 115 4.13 -4.53 -6.62
N SER A 116 4.64 -5.70 -6.29
CA SER A 116 5.37 -5.87 -5.03
C SER A 116 6.67 -6.61 -5.25
N LYS A 117 7.73 -6.14 -4.58
CA LYS A 117 9.06 -6.74 -4.65
C LYS A 117 9.78 -6.60 -3.32
N TYR A 118 10.33 -7.70 -2.81
CA TYR A 118 11.25 -7.67 -1.66
C TYR A 118 12.68 -7.42 -2.13
N ASP A 119 13.43 -6.59 -1.40
CA ASP A 119 14.87 -6.39 -1.63
C ASP A 119 15.68 -7.51 -0.97
N ASP A 120 16.61 -8.08 -1.75
CA ASP A 120 17.62 -9.09 -1.37
C ASP A 120 17.17 -10.21 -0.42
N GLU A 121 16.61 -11.27 -1.01
CA GLU A 121 16.24 -12.49 -0.31
C GLU A 121 17.47 -13.34 0.08
N HIS A 122 17.85 -13.25 1.35
CA HIS A 122 18.42 -14.37 2.10
C HIS A 122 17.35 -14.94 3.04
N GLY A 123 16.73 -16.08 2.67
CA GLY A 123 16.50 -17.15 3.66
C GLY A 123 15.10 -17.57 4.15
N LEU A 124 13.95 -16.93 3.85
CA LEU A 124 12.67 -17.39 4.47
C LEU A 124 11.39 -17.56 3.67
N THR A 125 11.37 -17.27 2.37
CA THR A 125 10.13 -17.46 1.58
C THR A 125 10.47 -18.15 0.27
N GLN A 126 9.83 -19.30 -0.01
CA GLN A 126 9.97 -20.01 -1.28
C GLN A 126 9.38 -19.22 -2.47
N ARG A 127 8.58 -18.16 -2.21
CA ARG A 127 8.06 -17.24 -3.21
C ARG A 127 9.14 -16.23 -3.61
N ARG A 128 10.06 -16.76 -4.42
CA ARG A 128 11.27 -16.17 -4.99
C ARG A 128 11.04 -14.85 -5.71
N ARG A 129 11.86 -13.84 -5.40
CA ARG A 129 12.59 -12.81 -6.23
C ARG A 129 11.89 -12.15 -7.43
N SER A 130 10.71 -12.58 -7.81
CA SER A 130 9.99 -12.17 -8.99
C SER A 130 9.00 -11.11 -8.55
N PRO A 131 8.94 -9.96 -9.23
CA PRO A 131 7.91 -8.99 -8.95
C PRO A 131 6.55 -9.67 -9.05
N MET A 132 5.76 -9.59 -7.97
CA MET A 132 4.38 -10.04 -8.03
C MET A 132 3.56 -8.91 -8.62
N VAL A 133 2.77 -9.24 -9.64
CA VAL A 133 1.85 -8.31 -10.28
C VAL A 133 0.45 -8.86 -10.08
N ASP A 134 -0.33 -8.15 -9.29
CA ASP A 134 -1.70 -8.52 -8.97
C ASP A 134 -2.65 -7.42 -9.45
N TYR A 135 -3.68 -7.80 -10.20
CA TYR A 135 -4.76 -6.89 -10.59
C TYR A 135 -5.78 -6.83 -9.46
N THR A 136 -6.04 -5.65 -8.92
CA THR A 136 -6.97 -5.50 -7.78
C THR A 136 -8.43 -5.39 -8.17
N GLY A 137 -8.74 -5.30 -9.46
CA GLY A 137 -10.10 -4.96 -9.88
C GLY A 137 -10.48 -3.54 -9.46
N PRO A 138 -11.74 -3.14 -9.71
CA PRO A 138 -12.28 -1.89 -9.20
C PRO A 138 -12.56 -2.01 -7.69
N TYR A 139 -12.05 -1.05 -6.93
CA TYR A 139 -12.31 -0.89 -5.50
C TYR A 139 -12.83 0.52 -5.19
N LEU A 140 -13.76 0.59 -4.25
CA LEU A 140 -14.40 1.85 -3.83
C LEU A 140 -13.58 2.49 -2.71
N ASN A 141 -13.32 3.79 -2.85
CA ASN A 141 -12.65 4.61 -1.86
C ASN A 141 -13.54 5.79 -1.47
N VAL A 142 -13.48 6.15 -0.19
CA VAL A 142 -14.13 7.32 0.38
C VAL A 142 -13.08 8.11 1.13
N GLY A 143 -12.90 9.37 0.74
CA GLY A 143 -11.98 10.31 1.34
C GLY A 143 -12.72 11.51 1.94
N ILE A 144 -12.20 12.01 3.05
CA ILE A 144 -12.60 13.29 3.63
C ILE A 144 -11.36 14.18 3.62
N GLY A 145 -11.44 15.30 2.91
CA GLY A 145 -10.41 16.33 2.88
C GLY A 145 -10.83 17.55 3.68
N LEU A 146 -9.88 18.17 4.37
CA LEU A 146 -10.04 19.50 4.94
C LEU A 146 -9.21 20.46 4.08
N GLY A 147 -9.85 21.49 3.54
CA GLY A 147 -9.20 22.58 2.83
C GLY A 147 -9.58 23.89 3.48
N TYR A 148 -8.62 24.77 3.75
CA TYR A 148 -8.94 26.12 4.19
C TYR A 148 -8.91 27.02 2.95
N GLN A 149 -10.06 27.56 2.56
CA GLN A 149 -10.13 28.55 1.48
C GLN A 149 -9.84 29.93 2.07
N PHE A 150 -8.74 30.57 1.61
CA PHE A 150 -8.45 31.99 1.85
C PHE A 150 -9.04 32.85 0.73
#